data_AF-A0A0F4VEL4-F1
#
_entry.id   AF-A0A0F4VEL4-F1
#
_cell.length_a   1.000
_cell.length_b   1.000
_cell.length_c   1.000
_cell.angle_alpha   90.00
_cell.angle_beta   90.00
_cell.angle_gamma   90.00
#
_symmetry.space_group_name_H-M   'P 1'
#
loop_
_entity.id
_entity.type
_entity.pdbx_description
1 polymer ?
#
loop_
_entity_poly.entity_id
_entity_poly.type
_entity_poly.pdbx_seq_one_letter_code
_entity_poly.pdbx_strand_id
1 'polypeptide(L)'
;MFNSSDTVLDFFYSGDVTGFRAAKHHMDKEEIWHDGDFICAQISEWLDDYGIDCDRNELPFEQREILFEIAGILGPLKIIFWLHPSRLPVFNDEVLVKRLLDQLNDAEDEQMVGRIEKCFEWHQYKIGFVLVNFYLHNLRGTRKPELKLTAQGLYNVFEAAGRLRIFNEEYDIDLAELELMEMLVETGYIHNILYLTKHKKLTPSASFYRTLARLPAETKEKIEQFHRLPKSA
;
A
#
# COMPACT_ATOMS: atom_id res chain seq x y z
N MET A 1 21.27 -12.04 -30.03
CA MET A 1 20.20 -12.79 -29.33
C MET A 1 19.33 -11.73 -28.71
N PHE A 2 18.01 -11.74 -28.93
CA PHE A 2 17.12 -10.95 -28.10
C PHE A 2 17.14 -11.59 -26.71
N ASN A 3 17.55 -10.83 -25.70
CA ASN A 3 17.48 -11.25 -24.30
C ASN A 3 15.98 -11.35 -23.91
N SER A 4 15.62 -12.30 -23.04
CA SER A 4 14.26 -12.43 -22.52
C SER A 4 13.74 -11.13 -21.89
N SER A 5 14.61 -10.37 -21.23
CA SER A 5 14.35 -9.05 -20.64
C SER A 5 13.94 -8.01 -21.69
N ASP A 6 14.65 -7.93 -22.82
CA ASP A 6 14.28 -7.05 -23.93
C ASP A 6 12.90 -7.43 -24.49
N THR A 7 12.65 -8.74 -24.58
CA THR A 7 11.37 -9.27 -25.07
C THR A 7 10.21 -8.88 -24.15
N VAL A 8 10.40 -8.91 -22.82
CA VAL A 8 9.40 -8.44 -21.86
C VAL A 8 9.07 -6.96 -22.09
N LEU A 9 10.10 -6.13 -22.29
CA LEU A 9 9.94 -4.69 -22.52
C LEU A 9 9.24 -4.40 -23.85
N ASP A 10 9.61 -5.09 -24.93
CA ASP A 10 8.95 -4.97 -26.24
C ASP A 10 7.45 -5.25 -26.15
N PHE A 11 7.06 -6.30 -25.43
CA PHE A 11 5.64 -6.60 -25.19
C PHE A 11 4.96 -5.54 -24.33
N PHE A 12 5.62 -5.07 -23.25
CA PHE A 12 5.07 -4.02 -22.40
C PHE A 12 4.80 -2.72 -23.18
N TYR A 13 5.78 -2.27 -23.98
CA TYR A 13 5.67 -1.04 -24.77
C TYR A 13 4.64 -1.15 -25.90
N SER A 14 4.53 -2.32 -26.52
CA SER A 14 3.52 -2.55 -27.57
C SER A 14 2.11 -2.79 -27.04
N GLY A 15 1.97 -3.17 -25.76
CA GLY A 15 0.69 -3.55 -25.17
C GLY A 15 0.15 -4.90 -25.69
N ASP A 16 0.98 -5.75 -26.31
CA ASP A 16 0.53 -7.03 -26.85
C ASP A 16 0.44 -8.11 -25.74
N VAL A 17 -0.67 -8.07 -25.00
CA VAL A 17 -0.97 -9.02 -23.91
C VAL A 17 -1.02 -10.47 -24.42
N THR A 18 -1.59 -10.70 -25.60
CA THR A 18 -1.75 -12.04 -26.16
C THR A 18 -0.40 -12.62 -26.57
N GLY A 19 0.42 -11.84 -27.25
CA GLY A 19 1.78 -12.20 -27.61
C GLY A 19 2.64 -12.45 -26.37
N PHE A 20 2.54 -11.59 -25.35
CA PHE A 20 3.25 -11.79 -24.08
C PHE A 20 2.89 -13.14 -23.45
N ARG A 21 1.60 -13.44 -23.30
CA ARG A 21 1.13 -14.71 -22.70
C ARG A 21 1.59 -15.94 -23.49
N ALA A 22 1.62 -15.86 -24.81
CA ALA A 22 2.11 -16.94 -25.66
C ALA A 22 3.64 -17.14 -25.52
N ALA A 23 4.40 -16.05 -25.47
CA ALA A 23 5.86 -16.09 -25.41
C ALA A 23 6.40 -16.37 -24.01
N LYS A 24 5.68 -15.98 -22.94
CA LYS A 24 6.13 -16.05 -21.54
C LYS A 24 6.64 -17.42 -21.10
N HIS A 25 6.04 -18.49 -21.63
CA HIS A 25 6.43 -19.87 -21.30
C HIS A 25 7.76 -20.31 -21.93
N HIS A 26 8.26 -19.56 -22.90
CA HIS A 26 9.50 -19.82 -23.63
C HIS A 26 10.65 -18.88 -23.23
N MET A 27 10.38 -17.88 -22.41
CA MET A 27 11.38 -16.93 -21.91
C MET A 27 12.22 -17.55 -20.80
N ASP A 28 13.49 -17.14 -20.72
CA ASP A 28 14.35 -17.47 -19.59
C ASP A 28 13.92 -16.65 -18.37
N LYS A 29 13.30 -17.34 -17.42
CA LYS A 29 12.80 -16.72 -16.19
C LYS A 29 13.91 -16.34 -15.22
N GLU A 30 15.04 -17.04 -15.24
CA GLU A 30 16.19 -16.70 -14.39
C GLU A 30 16.84 -15.41 -14.88
N GLU A 31 16.97 -15.26 -16.19
CA GLU A 31 17.41 -14.02 -16.85
C GLU A 31 16.49 -12.85 -16.48
N ILE A 32 15.17 -13.00 -16.69
CA ILE A 32 14.18 -11.98 -16.33
C ILE A 32 14.26 -11.62 -14.83
N TRP A 33 14.39 -12.62 -13.96
CA TRP A 33 14.49 -12.39 -12.52
C TRP A 33 15.75 -11.61 -12.15
N HIS A 34 16.89 -11.96 -12.75
CA HIS A 34 18.18 -11.29 -12.55
C HIS A 34 18.13 -9.84 -13.04
N ASP A 35 17.57 -9.61 -14.22
CA ASP A 35 17.41 -8.30 -14.84
C ASP A 35 16.20 -7.54 -14.30
N GLY A 36 15.52 -8.06 -13.27
CA GLY A 36 14.26 -7.53 -12.81
C GLY A 36 14.32 -6.05 -12.43
N ASP A 37 15.45 -5.55 -11.90
CA ASP A 37 15.65 -4.13 -11.55
C ASP A 37 15.82 -3.24 -12.79
N PHE A 38 16.40 -3.79 -13.87
CA PHE A 38 16.53 -3.12 -15.16
C PHE A 38 15.19 -3.05 -15.89
N ILE A 39 14.46 -4.17 -15.99
CA ILE A 39 13.11 -4.24 -16.61
C ILE A 39 12.20 -3.23 -15.96
N CYS A 40 12.21 -3.26 -14.64
CA CYS A 40 11.71 -2.21 -13.80
C CYS A 40 12.18 -0.83 -14.34
N ALA A 41 13.43 -0.40 -14.14
CA ALA A 41 13.87 0.95 -14.51
C ALA A 41 13.38 1.44 -15.89
N GLN A 42 13.38 0.56 -16.89
CA GLN A 42 12.89 0.81 -18.25
C GLN A 42 11.37 1.08 -18.33
N ILE A 43 10.55 0.30 -17.62
CA ILE A 43 9.12 0.58 -17.49
C ILE A 43 8.89 1.96 -16.84
N SER A 44 9.74 2.37 -15.88
CA SER A 44 9.63 3.70 -15.25
C SER A 44 9.73 4.80 -16.29
N GLU A 45 10.80 4.75 -17.07
CA GLU A 45 11.10 5.76 -18.08
C GLU A 45 9.95 5.88 -19.06
N TRP A 46 9.40 4.74 -19.50
CA TRP A 46 8.22 4.73 -20.36
C TRP A 46 7.00 5.42 -19.72
N LEU A 47 6.72 5.16 -18.44
CA LEU A 47 5.57 5.81 -17.79
C LEU A 47 5.75 7.31 -17.68
N ASP A 48 6.97 7.76 -17.38
CA ASP A 48 7.29 9.19 -17.29
C ASP A 48 7.19 9.88 -18.65
N ASP A 49 7.70 9.24 -19.70
CA ASP A 49 7.66 9.76 -21.08
C ASP A 49 6.22 9.91 -21.58
N TYR A 50 5.31 9.05 -21.11
CA TYR A 50 3.89 9.09 -21.43
C TYR A 50 3.04 9.84 -20.37
N GLY A 51 3.68 10.38 -19.33
CA GLY A 51 3.03 11.15 -18.26
C GLY A 51 2.04 10.34 -17.42
N ILE A 52 2.22 9.02 -17.31
CA ILE A 52 1.36 8.12 -16.53
C ILE A 52 1.80 8.15 -15.07
N ASP A 53 0.94 8.73 -14.21
CA ASP A 53 1.18 8.87 -12.77
C ASP A 53 0.27 7.99 -11.90
N CYS A 54 -0.69 7.30 -12.54
CA CYS A 54 -1.77 6.53 -11.92
C CYS A 54 -2.62 7.34 -10.93
N ASP A 55 -2.59 8.68 -11.00
CA ASP A 55 -3.44 9.58 -10.21
C ASP A 55 -4.41 10.31 -11.14
N ARG A 56 -3.87 10.99 -12.15
CA ARG A 56 -4.63 11.71 -13.17
C ARG A 56 -4.64 10.98 -14.49
N ASN A 57 -3.51 10.33 -14.80
CA ASN A 57 -3.32 9.56 -16.01
C ASN A 57 -3.15 8.10 -15.61
N GLU A 58 -4.22 7.33 -15.85
CA GLU A 58 -4.28 5.92 -15.50
C GLU A 58 -3.33 5.06 -16.34
N LEU A 59 -2.89 3.95 -15.75
CA LEU A 59 -2.18 2.92 -16.49
C LEU A 59 -3.14 2.26 -17.50
N PRO A 60 -2.78 2.19 -18.80
CA PRO A 60 -3.66 1.55 -19.77
C PRO A 60 -3.84 0.06 -19.46
N PHE A 61 -4.97 -0.48 -19.91
CA PHE A 61 -5.38 -1.84 -19.58
C PHE A 61 -4.33 -2.89 -19.98
N GLU A 62 -3.76 -2.76 -21.17
CA GLU A 62 -2.78 -3.68 -21.72
C GLU A 62 -1.50 -3.72 -20.88
N GLN A 63 -0.95 -2.55 -20.54
CA GLN A 63 0.23 -2.43 -19.67
C GLN A 63 -0.06 -2.94 -18.26
N ARG A 64 -1.28 -2.74 -17.75
CA ARG A 64 -1.73 -3.31 -16.46
C ARG A 64 -1.72 -4.83 -16.49
N GLU A 65 -2.25 -5.44 -17.53
CA GLU A 65 -2.25 -6.90 -17.71
C GLU A 65 -0.83 -7.45 -17.79
N ILE A 66 0.04 -6.78 -18.56
CA ILE A 66 1.43 -7.22 -18.71
C ILE A 66 2.20 -7.09 -17.38
N LEU A 67 2.05 -5.98 -16.64
CA LEU A 67 2.66 -5.84 -15.31
C LEU A 67 2.21 -6.92 -14.33
N PHE A 68 0.93 -7.27 -14.34
CA PHE A 68 0.42 -8.38 -13.52
C PHE A 68 1.04 -9.73 -13.90
N GLU A 69 1.26 -9.97 -15.20
CA GLU A 69 1.88 -11.21 -15.68
C GLU A 69 3.40 -11.25 -15.40
N ILE A 70 4.09 -10.10 -15.46
CA ILE A 70 5.50 -9.92 -15.06
C ILE A 70 5.66 -10.17 -13.56
N ALA A 71 4.71 -9.72 -12.73
CA ALA A 71 4.71 -9.99 -11.29
C ALA A 71 4.72 -11.49 -10.96
N GLY A 72 4.11 -12.33 -11.82
CA GLY A 72 4.17 -13.79 -11.69
C GLY A 72 5.57 -14.39 -11.93
N ILE A 73 6.53 -13.61 -12.43
CA ILE A 73 7.93 -14.02 -12.64
C ILE A 73 8.83 -13.34 -11.59
N LEU A 74 8.69 -12.03 -11.42
CA LEU A 74 9.53 -11.22 -10.52
C LEU A 74 9.10 -11.27 -9.05
N GLY A 75 7.88 -11.69 -8.79
CA GLY A 75 7.22 -11.63 -7.49
C GLY A 75 6.35 -10.37 -7.33
N PRO A 76 5.13 -10.48 -6.76
CA PRO A 76 4.20 -9.36 -6.58
C PRO A 76 4.78 -8.25 -5.70
N LEU A 77 5.51 -8.60 -4.63
CA LEU A 77 6.17 -7.62 -3.77
C LEU A 77 7.16 -6.73 -4.51
N LYS A 78 7.86 -7.29 -5.51
CA LYS A 78 8.86 -6.54 -6.28
C LYS A 78 8.19 -5.48 -7.13
N ILE A 79 7.00 -5.75 -7.68
CA ILE A 79 6.22 -4.78 -8.46
C ILE A 79 5.49 -3.77 -7.55
N ILE A 80 4.95 -4.20 -6.41
CA ILE A 80 4.30 -3.32 -5.42
C ILE A 80 5.29 -2.34 -4.80
N PHE A 81 6.39 -2.85 -4.24
CA PHE A 81 7.48 -2.05 -3.66
C PHE A 81 8.63 -1.98 -4.62
N TRP A 82 8.34 -1.67 -5.86
CA TRP A 82 9.42 -1.29 -6.73
C TRP A 82 9.88 0.10 -6.32
N LEU A 83 11.04 0.13 -5.66
CA LEU A 83 11.58 1.28 -4.96
C LEU A 83 12.72 1.89 -5.75
N HIS A 84 12.44 2.92 -6.56
CA HIS A 84 13.45 3.91 -6.91
C HIS A 84 13.17 5.21 -6.13
N PRO A 85 14.19 5.89 -5.57
CA PRO A 85 14.01 7.09 -4.73
C PRO A 85 13.24 8.27 -5.35
N SER A 86 12.91 8.22 -6.63
CA SER A 86 12.37 9.37 -7.36
C SER A 86 11.15 9.10 -8.23
N ARG A 87 10.72 7.86 -8.50
CA ARG A 87 9.65 7.55 -9.46
C ARG A 87 8.98 6.21 -9.12
N LEU A 88 7.68 6.08 -9.45
CA LEU A 88 6.98 4.88 -10.00
C LEU A 88 5.49 4.73 -9.61
N PRO A 89 4.67 4.07 -10.46
CA PRO A 89 3.26 4.40 -10.67
C PRO A 89 2.26 3.45 -10.00
N VAL A 90 2.67 2.24 -9.60
CA VAL A 90 1.71 1.14 -9.33
C VAL A 90 0.87 1.41 -8.10
N PHE A 91 1.38 2.23 -7.18
CA PHE A 91 0.75 2.51 -5.89
C PHE A 91 -0.65 3.08 -5.95
N ASN A 92 -1.09 3.69 -7.05
CA ASN A 92 -2.42 4.31 -7.12
C ASN A 92 -3.37 3.58 -8.09
N ASP A 93 -2.90 2.56 -8.82
CA ASP A 93 -3.80 1.74 -9.63
C ASP A 93 -4.46 0.67 -8.75
N GLU A 94 -5.66 0.98 -8.24
CA GLU A 94 -6.41 0.13 -7.31
C GLU A 94 -6.57 -1.31 -7.83
N VAL A 95 -6.90 -1.44 -9.12
CA VAL A 95 -7.16 -2.73 -9.74
C VAL A 95 -5.89 -3.58 -9.78
N LEU A 96 -4.76 -3.00 -10.15
CA LEU A 96 -3.47 -3.67 -10.18
C LEU A 96 -2.99 -4.00 -8.77
N VAL A 97 -3.03 -3.04 -7.84
CA VAL A 97 -2.62 -3.26 -6.44
C VAL A 97 -3.41 -4.41 -5.83
N LYS A 98 -4.74 -4.40 -5.92
CA LYS A 98 -5.58 -5.46 -5.37
C LYS A 98 -5.24 -6.83 -5.95
N ARG A 99 -5.03 -6.91 -7.27
CA ARG A 99 -4.63 -8.15 -7.95
C ARG A 99 -3.27 -8.65 -7.51
N LEU A 100 -2.30 -7.75 -7.31
CA LEU A 100 -0.97 -8.10 -6.82
C LEU A 100 -1.01 -8.56 -5.35
N LEU A 101 -1.83 -7.92 -4.51
CA LEU A 101 -2.06 -8.33 -3.12
C LEU A 101 -2.70 -9.73 -3.05
N ASP A 102 -3.61 -10.06 -3.97
CA ASP A 102 -4.21 -11.39 -4.07
C ASP A 102 -3.20 -12.47 -4.49
N GLN A 103 -2.08 -12.12 -5.13
CA GLN A 103 -1.01 -13.05 -5.51
C GLN A 103 -0.02 -13.36 -4.38
N LEU A 104 -0.03 -12.57 -3.29
CA LEU A 104 0.90 -12.77 -2.18
C LEU A 104 0.69 -14.12 -1.50
N ASN A 105 1.76 -14.74 -1.03
CA ASN A 105 1.72 -15.86 -0.09
C ASN A 105 1.99 -15.39 1.36
N ASP A 106 1.78 -16.28 2.33
CA ASP A 106 1.93 -15.94 3.76
C ASP A 106 3.32 -15.36 4.09
N ALA A 107 4.40 -15.87 3.49
CA ALA A 107 5.75 -15.34 3.72
C ALA A 107 5.96 -13.97 3.08
N GLU A 108 5.23 -13.65 2.01
CA GLU A 108 5.24 -12.34 1.36
C GLU A 108 4.37 -11.32 2.12
N ASP A 109 3.30 -11.75 2.77
CA ASP A 109 2.50 -10.91 3.67
C ASP A 109 3.36 -10.37 4.83
N GLU A 110 4.24 -11.20 5.41
CA GLU A 110 5.17 -10.77 6.46
C GLU A 110 6.21 -9.73 5.95
N GLN A 111 6.72 -9.96 4.73
CA GLN A 111 7.65 -9.03 4.09
C GLN A 111 6.97 -7.70 3.73
N MET A 112 5.69 -7.74 3.36
CA MET A 112 4.88 -6.56 3.07
C MET A 112 4.83 -5.63 4.29
N VAL A 113 4.46 -6.16 5.46
CA VAL A 113 4.39 -5.40 6.73
C VAL A 113 5.72 -4.68 7.00
N GLY A 114 6.84 -5.41 6.90
CA GLY A 114 8.17 -4.84 7.15
C GLY A 114 8.64 -3.82 6.10
N ARG A 115 8.23 -3.96 4.83
CA ARG A 115 8.58 -3.01 3.75
C ARG A 115 7.78 -1.72 3.86
N ILE A 116 6.50 -1.82 4.16
CA ILE A 116 5.60 -0.67 4.34
C ILE A 116 6.17 0.33 5.35
N GLU A 117 6.57 -0.14 6.53
CA GLU A 117 7.06 0.76 7.59
C GLU A 117 8.34 1.48 7.16
N LYS A 118 9.22 0.79 6.44
CA LYS A 118 10.47 1.39 5.92
C LYS A 118 10.23 2.42 4.81
N CYS A 119 9.19 2.22 4.00
CA CYS A 119 8.93 3.04 2.82
C CYS A 119 8.03 4.24 3.12
N PHE A 120 7.37 4.27 4.28
CA PHE A 120 6.41 5.33 4.62
C PHE A 120 7.01 6.73 4.54
N GLU A 121 8.29 6.89 4.87
CA GLU A 121 9.00 8.17 4.83
C GLU A 121 9.24 8.69 3.41
N TRP A 122 9.16 7.84 2.39
CA TRP A 122 9.51 8.19 1.01
C TRP A 122 8.34 8.79 0.24
N HIS A 123 7.14 8.21 0.38
CA HIS A 123 5.94 8.72 -0.25
C HIS A 123 4.68 8.34 0.53
N GLN A 124 4.43 9.04 1.64
CA GLN A 124 3.35 8.77 2.61
C GLN A 124 1.97 8.49 1.98
N TYR A 125 1.61 9.20 0.91
CA TYR A 125 0.33 9.01 0.21
C TYR A 125 0.20 7.64 -0.47
N LYS A 126 1.14 7.31 -1.36
CA LYS A 126 1.20 6.07 -2.14
C LYS A 126 1.39 4.83 -1.26
N ILE A 127 2.30 4.92 -0.29
CA ILE A 127 2.47 3.87 0.71
C ILE A 127 1.21 3.74 1.56
N GLY A 128 0.55 4.87 1.85
CA GLY A 128 -0.76 4.94 2.48
C GLY A 128 -1.87 4.19 1.75
N PHE A 129 -1.96 4.37 0.43
CA PHE A 129 -2.89 3.62 -0.42
C PHE A 129 -2.65 2.12 -0.31
N VAL A 130 -1.41 1.68 -0.52
CA VAL A 130 -1.04 0.27 -0.42
C VAL A 130 -1.28 -0.28 0.98
N LEU A 131 -1.03 0.52 2.02
CA LEU A 131 -1.28 0.20 3.41
C LEU A 131 -2.76 -0.04 3.70
N VAL A 132 -3.61 0.89 3.27
CA VAL A 132 -5.06 0.78 3.41
C VAL A 132 -5.54 -0.45 2.66
N ASN A 133 -5.14 -0.65 1.41
CA ASN A 133 -5.53 -1.80 0.63
C ASN A 133 -5.01 -3.13 1.23
N PHE A 134 -3.81 -3.18 1.78
CA PHE A 134 -3.27 -4.39 2.39
C PHE A 134 -3.92 -4.71 3.75
N TYR A 135 -4.08 -3.70 4.61
CA TYR A 135 -4.51 -3.89 5.99
C TYR A 135 -6.03 -3.90 6.15
N LEU A 136 -6.76 -3.21 5.25
CA LEU A 136 -8.22 -3.10 5.27
C LEU A 136 -8.93 -3.95 4.21
N HIS A 137 -8.22 -4.56 3.24
CA HIS A 137 -8.93 -5.48 2.35
C HIS A 137 -9.23 -6.83 2.99
N ASN A 138 -10.48 -7.23 2.75
CA ASN A 138 -11.00 -8.57 2.53
C ASN A 138 -10.14 -9.38 1.53
N LEU A 139 -8.88 -9.68 1.88
CA LEU A 139 -8.05 -10.66 1.17
C LEU A 139 -8.89 -11.92 0.92
N ARG A 140 -8.74 -12.55 -0.24
CA ARG A 140 -9.42 -13.83 -0.48
C ARG A 140 -8.95 -14.85 0.56
N GLY A 141 -9.87 -15.25 1.44
CA GLY A 141 -9.62 -16.25 2.48
C GLY A 141 -9.12 -15.67 3.80
N THR A 142 -9.03 -16.52 4.82
CA THR A 142 -8.67 -16.20 6.21
C THR A 142 -7.21 -15.78 6.42
N ARG A 143 -6.54 -15.21 5.41
CA ARG A 143 -5.14 -14.77 5.50
C ARG A 143 -5.04 -13.63 6.49
N LYS A 144 -4.18 -13.78 7.49
CA LYS A 144 -3.90 -12.77 8.50
C LYS A 144 -2.39 -12.80 8.74
N PRO A 145 -1.63 -11.76 8.33
CA PRO A 145 -0.21 -11.70 8.67
C PRO A 145 -0.05 -11.84 10.19
N GLU A 146 0.91 -12.65 10.60
CA GLU A 146 1.31 -12.83 12.00
C GLU A 146 1.96 -11.55 12.51
N LEU A 147 2.84 -10.92 11.71
CA LEU A 147 3.35 -9.60 12.05
C LEU A 147 2.23 -8.57 11.94
N LYS A 148 2.04 -7.85 13.04
CA LYS A 148 1.21 -6.66 13.09
C LYS A 148 2.08 -5.45 12.85
N LEU A 149 1.49 -4.43 12.22
CA LEU A 149 2.10 -3.11 12.18
C LEU A 149 2.40 -2.66 13.62
N THR A 150 3.51 -1.95 13.79
CA THR A 150 3.75 -1.25 15.04
C THR A 150 2.61 -0.27 15.29
N ALA A 151 2.40 0.12 16.55
CA ALA A 151 1.32 1.06 16.83
C ALA A 151 1.52 2.44 16.18
N GLN A 152 2.79 2.84 15.95
CA GLN A 152 3.14 3.97 15.09
C GLN A 152 2.79 3.69 13.62
N GLY A 153 3.06 2.48 13.12
CA GLY A 153 2.65 2.03 11.79
C GLY A 153 1.14 2.13 11.58
N LEU A 154 0.34 1.65 12.55
CA LEU A 154 -1.13 1.80 12.54
C LEU A 154 -1.57 3.27 12.47
N TYR A 155 -0.91 4.15 13.21
CA TYR A 155 -1.22 5.58 13.16
C TYR A 155 -0.84 6.19 11.81
N ASN A 156 0.28 5.76 11.23
CA ASN A 156 0.68 6.16 9.88
C ASN A 156 -0.35 5.70 8.82
N VAL A 157 -0.93 4.50 8.95
CA VAL A 157 -2.05 4.04 8.08
C VAL A 157 -3.25 4.96 8.23
N PHE A 158 -3.61 5.29 9.47
CA PHE A 158 -4.75 6.17 9.75
C PHE A 158 -4.56 7.55 9.09
N GLU A 159 -3.40 8.17 9.28
CA GLU A 159 -3.09 9.48 8.70
C GLU A 159 -3.05 9.43 7.16
N ALA A 160 -2.64 8.30 6.59
CA ALA A 160 -2.70 8.07 5.15
C ALA A 160 -4.14 7.95 4.63
N ALA A 161 -5.00 7.17 5.28
CA ALA A 161 -6.40 7.01 4.91
C ALA A 161 -7.13 8.36 4.83
N GLY A 162 -6.91 9.23 5.83
CA GLY A 162 -7.50 10.56 5.84
C GLY A 162 -7.04 11.49 4.71
N ARG A 163 -5.86 11.24 4.14
CA ARG A 163 -5.38 11.96 2.94
C ARG A 163 -6.03 11.43 1.67
N LEU A 164 -6.26 10.12 1.55
CA LEU A 164 -6.94 9.51 0.40
C LEU A 164 -8.37 10.03 0.23
N ARG A 165 -9.05 10.31 1.35
CA ARG A 165 -10.39 10.90 1.36
C ARG A 165 -10.50 12.26 0.69
N ILE A 166 -9.39 12.98 0.57
CA ILE A 166 -9.36 14.27 -0.10
C ILE A 166 -9.47 14.09 -1.62
N PHE A 167 -9.21 12.87 -2.13
CA PHE A 167 -9.14 12.57 -3.56
C PHE A 167 -10.27 11.67 -4.08
N ASN A 168 -10.88 10.81 -3.25
CA ASN A 168 -11.98 9.90 -3.64
C ASN A 168 -13.29 10.13 -2.85
N GLU A 169 -14.44 9.82 -3.47
CA GLU A 169 -15.78 9.95 -2.86
C GLU A 169 -15.93 9.11 -1.56
N GLU A 170 -16.62 9.69 -0.57
CA GLU A 170 -16.29 9.63 0.87
C GLU A 170 -16.61 8.32 1.64
N TYR A 171 -17.30 7.32 1.08
CA TYR A 171 -17.98 6.32 1.91
C TYR A 171 -17.10 5.18 2.46
N ASP A 172 -16.27 4.52 1.64
CA ASP A 172 -15.46 3.37 2.10
C ASP A 172 -14.27 3.80 2.99
N ILE A 173 -13.77 5.01 2.78
CA ILE A 173 -12.62 5.55 3.52
C ILE A 173 -13.01 5.93 4.96
N ASP A 174 -14.24 6.41 5.16
CA ASP A 174 -14.75 6.76 6.49
C ASP A 174 -14.88 5.51 7.40
N LEU A 175 -15.23 4.34 6.83
CA LEU A 175 -15.29 3.08 7.57
C LEU A 175 -13.89 2.58 7.94
N ALA A 176 -12.97 2.62 6.98
CA ALA A 176 -11.56 2.30 7.15
C ALA A 176 -10.88 3.13 8.26
N GLU A 177 -11.09 4.45 8.28
CA GLU A 177 -10.55 5.32 9.32
C GLU A 177 -11.08 4.95 10.71
N LEU A 178 -12.36 4.60 10.81
CA LEU A 178 -12.98 4.22 12.07
C LEU A 178 -12.39 2.93 12.62
N GLU A 179 -12.25 1.90 11.78
CA GLU A 179 -11.63 0.62 12.15
C GLU A 179 -10.17 0.81 12.61
N LEU A 180 -9.39 1.60 11.88
CA LEU A 180 -8.02 1.94 12.25
C LEU A 180 -7.94 2.69 13.58
N MET A 181 -8.85 3.64 13.81
CA MET A 181 -8.94 4.37 15.07
C MET A 181 -9.30 3.44 16.24
N GLU A 182 -10.22 2.49 16.05
CA GLU A 182 -10.55 1.50 17.08
C GLU A 182 -9.34 0.62 17.42
N MET A 183 -8.58 0.18 16.42
CA MET A 183 -7.33 -0.57 16.63
C MET A 183 -6.27 0.27 17.38
N LEU A 184 -6.17 1.57 17.12
CA LEU A 184 -5.30 2.49 17.87
C LEU A 184 -5.72 2.61 19.34
N VAL A 185 -7.01 2.53 19.63
CA VAL A 185 -7.54 2.51 21.00
C VAL A 185 -7.22 1.17 21.67
N GLU A 186 -7.43 0.05 20.98
CA GLU A 186 -7.16 -1.29 21.53
C GLU A 186 -5.69 -1.51 21.85
N THR A 187 -4.79 -0.98 21.03
CA THR A 187 -3.33 -1.02 21.29
C THR A 187 -2.87 -0.04 22.36
N GLY A 188 -3.74 0.87 22.82
CA GLY A 188 -3.42 1.92 23.79
C GLY A 188 -2.55 3.06 23.22
N TYR A 189 -2.16 2.98 21.95
CA TYR A 189 -1.29 3.97 21.32
C TYR A 189 -1.97 5.32 21.11
N ILE A 190 -3.32 5.32 21.09
CA ILE A 190 -4.12 6.54 21.12
C ILE A 190 -3.70 7.51 22.24
N HIS A 191 -3.31 6.98 23.40
CA HIS A 191 -2.88 7.78 24.54
C HIS A 191 -1.55 8.49 24.30
N ASN A 192 -0.62 7.83 23.61
CA ASN A 192 0.63 8.43 23.20
C ASN A 192 0.39 9.57 22.20
N ILE A 193 -0.49 9.36 21.21
CA ILE A 193 -0.87 10.39 20.24
C ILE A 193 -1.47 11.61 20.95
N LEU A 194 -2.44 11.39 21.85
CA LEU A 194 -3.08 12.47 22.62
C LEU A 194 -2.08 13.21 23.53
N TYR A 195 -1.17 12.47 24.17
CA TYR A 195 -0.09 13.06 24.98
C TYR A 195 0.83 13.94 24.14
N LEU A 196 1.36 13.42 23.02
CA LEU A 196 2.25 14.16 22.13
C LEU A 196 1.57 15.39 21.54
N THR A 197 0.28 15.29 21.20
CA THR A 197 -0.56 16.40 20.73
C THR A 197 -0.70 17.48 21.79
N LYS A 198 -1.03 17.11 23.04
CA LYS A 198 -1.12 18.04 24.18
C LYS A 198 0.19 18.79 24.41
N HIS A 199 1.33 18.12 24.19
CA HIS A 199 2.66 18.69 24.32
C HIS A 199 3.21 19.33 23.04
N LYS A 200 2.39 19.50 21.99
CA LYS A 200 2.76 20.09 20.69
C LYS A 200 3.95 19.43 20.00
N LYS A 201 4.17 18.13 20.27
CA LYS A 201 5.21 17.31 19.63
C LYS A 201 4.69 16.57 18.39
N LEU A 202 3.37 16.52 18.23
CA LEU A 202 2.67 15.91 17.11
C LEU A 202 1.46 16.77 16.76
N THR A 203 1.15 16.91 15.47
CA THR A 203 -0.08 17.57 14.98
C THR A 203 -0.84 16.58 14.10
N PRO A 204 -1.84 15.87 14.65
CA PRO A 204 -2.68 14.95 13.87
C PRO A 204 -3.48 15.67 12.79
N SER A 205 -3.90 14.94 11.75
CA SER A 205 -4.78 15.49 10.71
C SER A 205 -6.16 15.87 11.25
N ALA A 206 -6.88 16.70 10.49
CA ALA A 206 -8.29 16.99 10.79
C ALA A 206 -9.15 15.71 10.84
N SER A 207 -8.80 14.71 10.02
CA SER A 207 -9.47 13.41 10.03
C SER A 207 -9.35 12.71 11.38
N PHE A 208 -8.18 12.75 12.02
CA PHE A 208 -7.99 12.19 13.36
C PHE A 208 -9.04 12.67 14.35
N TYR A 209 -9.24 13.97 14.46
CA TYR A 209 -10.20 14.55 15.39
C TYR A 209 -11.65 14.22 15.02
N ARG A 210 -11.98 14.20 13.72
CA ARG A 210 -13.32 13.83 13.24
C ARG A 210 -13.64 12.37 13.57
N THR A 211 -12.72 11.46 13.29
CA THR A 211 -12.92 10.03 13.56
C THR A 211 -12.95 9.74 15.05
N LEU A 212 -12.08 10.38 15.85
CA LEU A 212 -12.11 10.30 17.31
C LEU A 212 -13.49 10.74 17.86
N ALA A 213 -14.08 11.80 17.30
CA ALA A 213 -15.40 12.26 17.68
C ALA A 213 -16.54 11.31 17.26
N ARG A 214 -16.32 10.47 16.25
CA ARG A 214 -17.29 9.46 15.76
C ARG A 214 -17.20 8.11 16.48
N LEU A 215 -16.17 7.88 17.29
CA LEU A 215 -16.02 6.63 18.02
C LEU A 215 -17.28 6.27 18.83
N PRO A 216 -17.64 4.97 18.92
CA PRO A 216 -18.68 4.48 19.81
C PRO A 216 -18.44 4.91 21.25
N ALA A 217 -19.53 5.10 22.01
CA ALA A 217 -19.45 5.54 23.40
C ALA A 217 -18.58 4.62 24.26
N GLU A 218 -18.69 3.30 24.07
CA GLU A 218 -17.90 2.30 24.78
C GLU A 218 -16.39 2.45 24.51
N THR A 219 -16.01 2.70 23.25
CA THR A 219 -14.61 2.91 22.87
C THR A 219 -14.06 4.22 23.45
N LYS A 220 -14.86 5.29 23.44
CA LYS A 220 -14.49 6.56 24.10
C LYS A 220 -14.31 6.38 25.61
N GLU A 221 -15.16 5.58 26.25
CA GLU A 221 -15.05 5.32 27.68
C GLU A 221 -13.73 4.62 28.04
N LYS A 222 -13.24 3.70 27.20
CA LYS A 222 -11.90 3.09 27.37
C LYS A 222 -10.81 4.16 27.39
N ILE A 223 -10.89 5.15 26.49
CA ILE A 223 -9.92 6.26 26.43
C ILE A 223 -9.97 7.09 27.71
N GLU A 224 -11.18 7.48 28.12
CA GLU A 224 -11.39 8.29 29.33
C GLU A 224 -10.91 7.57 30.60
N GLN A 225 -11.22 6.28 30.74
CA GLN A 225 -10.86 5.49 31.92
C GLN A 225 -9.34 5.44 32.13
N PHE A 226 -8.54 5.33 31.07
CA PHE A 226 -7.07 5.37 31.16
C PHE A 226 -6.55 6.70 31.72
N HIS A 227 -7.21 7.82 31.37
CA HIS A 227 -6.82 9.15 31.81
C HIS A 227 -7.42 9.56 33.17
N ARG A 228 -8.34 8.76 33.73
CA ARG A 228 -8.80 8.97 35.11
C ARG A 228 -7.64 8.65 36.04
N LEU A 229 -7.27 9.64 36.86
CA LEU A 229 -6.37 9.38 37.98
C LEU A 229 -6.94 8.23 38.82
N PRO A 230 -6.11 7.29 39.32
CA PRO A 230 -6.58 6.33 40.31
C PRO A 230 -7.22 7.15 41.42
N LYS A 231 -8.48 6.86 41.75
CA LYS A 231 -9.07 7.40 42.98
C LYS A 231 -8.14 6.97 44.09
N SER A 232 -7.43 7.94 44.67
CA SER A 232 -6.58 7.76 45.83
C SER A 232 -7.36 6.93 46.85
N ALA A 233 -6.90 5.69 47.06
CA ALA A 233 -7.37 4.83 48.14
C ALA A 233 -6.82 5.33 49.47
#